data_AF-A0A077PA39-F1
#
_entry.id   AF-A0A077PA39-F1
#
_cell.length_a   1.000
_cell.length_b   1.000
_cell.length_c   1.000
_cell.angle_alpha   90.00
_cell.angle_beta   90.00
_cell.angle_gamma   90.00
#
_symmetry.space_group_name_H-M   'P 1'
#
loop_
_entity.id
_entity.type
_entity.pdbx_description
1 polymer ?
#
loop_
_entity_poly.entity_id
_entity_poly.type
_entity_poly.pdbx_seq_one_letter_code
_entity_poly.pdbx_strand_id
1 'polypeptide(L)' 'MRLDTLILDSEALTVHITCRLNFKTSLPVRVAEARFEIDPDAPLLKLTSPEPQKETDHGG' A
#
# COMPACT_ATOMS: atom_id res chain seq x y z
N MET A 1 -13.86 -6.41 4.73
CA MET A 1 -12.82 -5.54 5.32
C MET A 1 -12.39 -4.56 4.24
N ARG A 2 -12.50 -3.25 4.50
CA ARG A 2 -12.07 -2.22 3.53
C ARG A 2 -10.78 -1.59 4.05
N LEU A 3 -9.74 -1.62 3.23
CA LEU A 3 -8.53 -0.83 3.46
C LEU A 3 -8.93 0.65 3.38
N ASP A 4 -8.58 1.40 4.41
CA ASP A 4 -8.98 2.80 4.53
C ASP A 4 -7.80 3.74 4.40
N THR A 5 -6.71 3.40 5.09
CA THR A 5 -5.49 4.20 5.11
C THR A 5 -4.29 3.28 5.14
N LEU A 6 -3.28 3.64 4.35
CA LEU A 6 -1.98 2.99 4.32
C LEU A 6 -0.92 4.09 4.42
N ILE A 7 0.00 3.93 5.38
CA ILE A 7 1.13 4.84 5.58
C ILE A 7 2.40 3.99 5.47
N LEU A 8 3.33 4.47 4.64
CA LEU A 8 4.66 3.91 4.45
C LEU A 8 5.67 4.87 5.06
N ASP A 9 6.43 4.39 6.02
CA ASP A 9 7.64 5.06 6.48
C ASP A 9 8.83 4.37 5.82
N SER A 10 9.45 5.04 4.85
CA SER A 10 10.60 4.51 4.13
C SER A 10 11.90 4.60 4.91
N GLU A 11 11.98 5.45 5.94
CA GLU A 11 13.17 5.56 6.78
C GLU A 11 13.17 4.49 7.86
N ALA A 12 12.04 4.32 8.55
CA ALA A 12 11.87 3.29 9.58
C ALA A 12 11.55 1.90 9.02
N LEU A 13 11.27 1.79 7.71
CA LEU A 13 10.84 0.56 7.03
C LEU A 13 9.58 -0.06 7.65
N THR A 14 8.61 0.78 8.03
CA THR A 14 7.35 0.33 8.61
C THR A 14 6.16 0.59 7.69
N VAL A 15 5.16 -0.28 7.80
CA VAL A 15 3.88 -0.15 7.10
C VAL A 15 2.78 -0.12 8.13
N HIS A 16 2.01 0.97 8.15
CA HIS A 16 0.84 1.12 9.00
C HIS A 16 -0.43 1.00 8.14
N ILE A 17 -1.32 0.08 8.54
CA ILE A 17 -2.54 -0.24 7.81
C ILE A 17 -3.73 -0.06 8.74
N THR A 18 -4.68 0.78 8.32
CA THR A 18 -5.97 0.94 9.00
C THR A 18 -7.07 0.39 8.12
N CYS A 19 -7.87 -0.52 8.68
CA CYS A 19 -8.98 -1.18 8.00
C CYS A 19 -10.28 -0.97 8.76
N ARG A 20 -11.39 -0.82 8.02
CA ARG A 20 -12.73 -0.77 8.60
C ARG A 20 -13.50 -2.06 8.36
N LEU A 21 -14.09 -2.56 9.44
CA LEU A 21 -15.01 -3.69 9.45
C LEU A 21 -16.41 -3.16 9.76
N ASN A 22 -17.38 -3.51 8.91
CA ASN A 22 -18.78 -3.17 9.13
C ASN A 22 -19.56 -4.48 9.28
N PHE A 23 -20.24 -4.65 10.40
CA PHE A 23 -21.07 -5.81 10.69
C PHE A 23 -22.53 -5.41 10.82
N LYS A 24 -23.45 -6.27 10.39
CA LYS A 24 -24.86 -6.10 10.72
C LYS A 24 -25.04 -6.35 12.22
N THR A 25 -25.88 -5.56 12.87
CA THR A 25 -26.16 -5.69 14.31
C THR A 25 -26.77 -7.03 14.69
N SER A 26 -27.42 -7.73 13.74
CA SER A 26 -27.98 -9.07 13.95
C SER A 26 -26.95 -10.20 13.93
N LEU A 27 -25.70 -9.93 13.55
CA LEU A 27 -24.67 -10.94 13.44
C LEU A 27 -24.04 -11.21 14.82
N PRO A 28 -24.05 -12.45 15.34
CA PRO A 28 -23.48 -12.78 16.63
C PRO A 28 -21.95 -12.90 16.56
N VAL A 29 -21.27 -11.81 16.19
CA VAL A 29 -19.80 -11.77 16.09
C VAL A 29 -19.20 -11.96 17.48
N ARG A 30 -18.36 -12.98 17.63
CA ARG A 30 -17.63 -13.25 18.88
C ARG A 30 -16.17 -12.84 18.80
N VAL A 31 -15.56 -13.00 17.63
CA VAL A 31 -14.15 -12.71 17.37
C VAL A 31 -14.01 -12.16 15.96
N ALA A 32 -13.13 -11.19 15.78
CA ALA A 32 -12.68 -10.72 14.47
C ALA A 32 -11.16 -10.65 14.48
N GLU A 33 -10.52 -11.41 13.59
CA GLU A 33 -9.06 -11.49 13.49
C GLU A 33 -8.59 -10.87 12.18
N ALA A 34 -7.53 -10.05 12.26
CA ALA A 34 -6.80 -9.60 11.10
C ALA A 34 -5.59 -10.52 10.92
N ARG A 35 -5.51 -11.18 9.76
CA ARG A 35 -4.37 -12.00 9.36
C ARG A 35 -3.74 -11.34 8.14
N PHE A 36 -2.41 -11.22 8.16
CA PHE A 36 -1.63 -10.79 7.02
C PHE A 36 -0.71 -11.92 6.61
N GLU A 37 -0.48 -12.03 5.31
CA GLU A 37 0.45 -12.98 4.71
C GLU A 37 1.35 -12.19 3.76
N ILE A 38 2.62 -12.57 3.72
CA ILE A 38 3.62 -11.96 2.84
C ILE A 38 3.97 -13.01 1.81
N ASP A 39 3.66 -12.74 0.54
CA ASP A 39 4.14 -13.54 -0.57
C ASP A 39 5.56 -13.08 -0.91
N PRO A 40 6.59 -13.92 -0.70
CA PRO A 40 7.97 -13.56 -1.02
C PRO A 40 8.23 -13.42 -2.53
N ASP A 41 7.39 -14.02 -3.38
CA ASP A 41 7.50 -13.98 -4.83
C ASP A 41 6.67 -12.82 -5.44
N ALA A 42 5.99 -12.02 -4.60
CA ALA A 42 5.21 -10.89 -5.07
C ALA A 42 6.10 -9.85 -5.79
N PRO A 43 5.65 -9.30 -6.93
CA PRO A 43 6.41 -8.31 -7.68
C PRO A 43 6.61 -7.04 -6.86
N LEU A 44 7.87 -6.67 -6.62
CA LEU A 44 8.20 -5.42 -5.95
C LEU A 44 7.83 -4.21 -6.82
N LEU A 45 7.23 -3.20 -6.19
CA LEU A 45 7.02 -1.90 -6.81
C LEU A 45 8.39 -1.29 -7.14
N LYS A 46 8.73 -1.27 -8.43
CA LYS A 46 9.91 -0.56 -8.94
C LYS A 46 9.50 0.87 -9.24
N LEU A 47 10.07 1.83 -8.53
CA LEU A 47 9.99 3.22 -8.95
C LEU A 47 10.77 3.34 -10.27
N THR A 48 10.07 3.60 -11.37
CA THR A 48 10.73 3.87 -12.64
C THR A 48 11.56 5.15 -12.45
N SER A 49 12.87 5.05 -12.66
CA SER A 49 13.71 6.26 -12.73
C SER A 49 13.09 7.19 -13.78
N PRO A 50 12.92 8.49 -13.49
CA PRO A 50 12.44 9.43 -14.50
C PRO A 50 13.37 9.31 -15.71
N GLU A 51 12.80 9.05 -16.89
CA GLU A 51 13.56 9.06 -18.14
C GLU A 51 14.30 10.41 -18.21
N PRO A 52 15.60 10.42 -18.56
CA PRO A 52 16.31 11.68 -18.72
C PRO A 52 15.52 12.51 -19.73
N GLN A 53 14.98 13.67 -19.29
CA GLN A 53 14.40 14.65 -20.19
C GLN A 53 15.45 14.92 -21.26
N LYS A 54 15.14 14.54 -22.49
CA LYS A 54 15.96 14.84 -23.65
C LYS A 54 16.01 16.36 -23.75
N GLU A 55 17.15 16.94 -23.37
CA GLU A 55 17.44 18.36 -23.49
C GLU A 55 17.15 18.77 -24.93
N THR A 56 16.06 19.52 -25.15
CA THR A 56 15.77 20.11 -26.45
C THR A 56 16.73 21.26 -26.63
N ASP A 57 17.82 20.99 -27.34
CA ASP A 57 18.75 21.98 -27.86
C ASP A 57 17.97 23.01 -28.69
N HIS A 58 17.72 24.18 -28.10
CA HIS A 58 17.24 25.35 -28.82
C HIS A 58 18.44 26.22 -29.20
N GLY A 59 19.23 25.73 -30.14
CA GLY A 59 20.25 26.47 -30.86
C GLY A 59 19.86 26.61 -32.34
N GLY A 60 19.56 27.83 -32.79
CA GLY A 60 19.28 28.17 -34.19
C GLY A 60 18.65 29.54 -34.35
#